data_AF-A0A920P594-F1
#
_entry.id   AF-A0A920P594-F1
#
_cell.length_a   1.000
_cell.length_b   1.000
_cell.length_c   1.000
_cell.angle_alpha   90.00
_cell.angle_beta   90.00
_cell.angle_gamma   90.00
#
_symmetry.space_group_name_H-M   'P 1'
#
loop_
_entity.id
_entity.type
_entity.pdbx_description
1 polymer ?
#
loop_
_entity_poly.entity_id
_entity_poly.type
_entity_poly.pdbx_seq_one_letter_code
_entity_poly.pdbx_strand_id
1 'polypeptide(L)' 'MINDLQQHVRQELGPIAMPSEIEFTPTLPKTRSGKIMRRLLKARELGLDPGDITTLED' A
#
# COMPACT_ATOMS: atom_id res chain seq x y z
N MET A 1 -2.15 -17.72 -5.48
CA MET A 1 -1.74 -16.76 -4.44
C MET A 1 -2.38 -15.39 -4.59
N ILE A 2 -2.09 -14.60 -5.65
CA ILE A 2 -2.75 -13.28 -5.86
C ILE A 2 -4.28 -13.44 -5.99
N ASN A 3 -4.73 -14.40 -6.80
CA ASN A 3 -6.15 -14.70 -6.97
C ASN A 3 -6.82 -15.07 -5.64
N ASP A 4 -6.12 -15.80 -4.77
CA ASP A 4 -6.66 -16.23 -3.47
C ASP A 4 -6.85 -15.03 -2.54
N LEU A 5 -5.91 -14.07 -2.54
CA LEU A 5 -6.02 -12.83 -1.76
C LEU A 5 -7.16 -11.95 -2.27
N GLN A 6 -7.28 -11.79 -3.59
CA GLN A 6 -8.39 -11.03 -4.18
C GLN A 6 -9.75 -11.69 -3.90
N GLN A 7 -9.81 -13.03 -3.99
CA GLN A 7 -11.03 -13.78 -3.70
C GLN A 7 -11.39 -13.70 -2.21
N HIS A 8 -10.42 -13.73 -1.31
CA HIS A 8 -10.64 -13.52 0.11
C HIS A 8 -11.24 -12.13 0.37
N VAL A 9 -10.66 -11.06 -0.20
CA VAL A 9 -11.22 -9.71 -0.06
C VAL A 9 -12.64 -9.63 -0.64
N ARG A 10 -12.89 -10.28 -1.77
CA ARG A 10 -14.23 -10.33 -2.37
C ARG A 10 -15.25 -11.04 -1.47
N GLN A 11 -14.85 -12.10 -0.77
CA GLN A 11 -15.72 -12.84 0.15
C GLN A 11 -16.02 -12.03 1.42
N GLU A 12 -15.02 -11.36 2.00
CA GLU A 12 -15.16 -10.64 3.27
C GLU A 12 -15.76 -9.24 3.12
N LEU A 13 -15.40 -8.49 2.07
CA LEU A 13 -15.76 -7.07 1.88
C LEU A 13 -16.66 -6.83 0.66
N GLY A 14 -16.80 -7.83 -0.20
CA GLY A 14 -17.60 -7.75 -1.42
C GLY A 14 -16.84 -7.29 -2.66
N PRO A 15 -17.48 -7.36 -3.85
CA PRO A 15 -16.82 -7.10 -5.13
C PRO A 15 -16.26 -5.68 -5.30
N ILE A 16 -16.87 -4.67 -4.65
CA ILE A 16 -16.44 -3.27 -4.75
C ILE A 16 -15.09 -3.00 -4.07
N ALA A 17 -14.74 -3.80 -3.07
CA ALA A 17 -13.51 -3.66 -2.30
C ALA A 17 -12.36 -4.50 -2.87
N MET A 18 -12.60 -5.27 -3.95
CA MET A 18 -11.59 -6.12 -4.57
C MET A 18 -10.44 -5.26 -5.12
N PRO A 19 -9.18 -5.49 -4.70
CA PRO A 19 -8.04 -4.75 -5.21
C PRO A 19 -7.84 -5.02 -6.70
N SER A 20 -7.64 -3.97 -7.50
CA SER A 20 -7.35 -4.09 -8.93
C SER A 20 -5.98 -4.73 -9.18
N GLU A 21 -5.00 -4.42 -8.33
CA GLU A 21 -3.63 -4.92 -8.40
C GLU A 21 -3.09 -5.20 -6.99
N ILE A 22 -2.18 -6.17 -6.88
CA ILE A 22 -1.48 -6.52 -5.65
C ILE A 22 0.00 -6.68 -5.98
N GLU A 23 0.82 -5.79 -5.42
CA GLU A 23 2.27 -5.86 -5.51
C GLU A 23 2.87 -6.36 -4.18
N PHE A 24 3.77 -7.34 -4.27
CA PHE A 24 4.54 -7.80 -3.12
C PHE A 24 5.87 -7.06 -3.04
N THR A 25 6.09 -6.37 -1.93
CA THR A 25 7.34 -5.68 -1.63
C THR A 25 8.00 -6.31 -0.39
N PRO A 26 9.34 -6.41 -0.33
CA PRO A 26 10.04 -6.91 0.85
C PRO A 26 9.83 -6.01 2.08
N THR A 27 9.66 -4.70 1.88
CA THR A 27 9.47 -3.73 2.98
C THR A 27 8.44 -2.66 2.61
N LEU A 28 7.80 -2.10 3.64
CA LEU A 28 6.91 -0.95 3.51
C LEU A 28 7.61 0.30 4.05
N PRO A 29 7.44 1.47 3.42
CA PRO A 29 7.97 2.72 3.93
C PRO A 29 7.30 3.06 5.25
N LYS A 30 8.10 3.30 6.28
CA LYS A 30 7.65 3.57 7.64
C LYS A 30 8.34 4.81 8.18
N THR A 31 7.68 5.48 9.12
CA THR A 31 8.31 6.54 9.91
C THR A 31 9.26 5.93 10.93
N ARG A 32 10.16 6.72 11.52
CA ARG A 32 10.99 6.32 12.68
C ARG A 32 10.20 5.81 13.91
N SER A 33 8.89 6.03 13.93
CA SER A 33 7.97 5.50 14.95
C SER A 33 7.22 4.24 14.50
N GLY A 34 7.58 3.66 13.35
CA GLY A 34 7.03 2.43 12.78
C GLY A 34 5.70 2.61 12.03
N LYS A 35 5.18 3.83 11.85
CA LYS A 35 3.91 4.06 11.14
C LYS A 35 4.13 3.96 9.64
N ILE A 36 3.30 3.16 8.95
CA ILE A 36 3.36 3.04 7.49
C ILE A 36 3.03 4.39 6.84
N MET A 37 3.92 4.90 5.99
CA MET A 37 3.73 6.16 5.26
C MET A 37 2.85 5.94 4.01
N ARG A 38 1.56 5.67 4.21
CA ARG A 38 0.60 5.40 3.12
C ARG A 38 0.53 6.54 2.08
N ARG A 39 0.76 7.78 2.49
CA ARG A 39 0.79 8.96 1.61
C ARG A 39 1.90 8.87 0.56
N LEU A 40 3.08 8.36 0.93
CA LEU A 40 4.21 8.16 0.02
C LEU A 40 3.86 7.08 -1.03
N LEU A 41 3.27 5.96 -0.60
CA LEU A 41 2.80 4.92 -1.52
C LEU A 41 1.78 5.47 -2.52
N LYS A 42 0.80 6.25 -2.04
CA LYS A 42 -0.19 6.90 -2.92
C LYS A 42 0.44 7.88 -3.91
N ALA A 43 1.42 8.68 -3.46
CA ALA A 43 2.11 9.63 -4.34
C ALA A 43 2.88 8.90 -5.44
N ARG A 44 3.55 7.79 -5.12
CA ARG A 44 4.25 6.95 -6.09
C ARG A 44 3.32 6.39 -7.17
N GLU A 45 2.18 5.81 -6.80
CA GLU A 45 1.24 5.27 -7.81
C GLU A 45 0.56 6.32 -8.67
N LEU A 46 0.38 7.52 -8.13
CA LEU A 46 -0.20 8.63 -8.87
C LEU A 46 0.85 9.45 -9.65
N GLY A 47 2.14 9.12 -9.54
CA GLY A 47 3.23 9.92 -10.12
C GLY A 47 3.29 11.35 -9.59
N LEU A 48 2.83 11.57 -8.36
CA LEU A 48 2.77 12.87 -7.70
C LEU A 48 3.97 13.09 -6.78
N ASP A 49 4.25 14.36 -6.48
CA ASP A 49 5.28 14.71 -5.50
C ASP A 49 4.90 14.19 -4.09
N PRO A 50 5.74 13.33 -3.47
CA PRO A 50 5.52 12.86 -2.12
C PRO A 50 5.78 13.93 -1.05
N GLY A 51 6.23 15.14 -1.37
CA GLY A 51 6.50 16.19 -0.38
C GLY A 51 7.51 15.76 0.68
N ASP A 52 7.36 16.25 1.91
CA ASP A 52 8.32 15.97 2.99
C ASP A 52 8.29 14.49 3.43
N ILE A 53 9.46 13.84 3.35
CA ILE A 53 9.75 12.45 3.71
C ILE A 53 10.87 12.32 4.75
N THR A 54 11.27 13.41 5.41
CA THR A 54 12.39 13.43 6.39
C THR A 54 12.20 12.50 7.59
N THR A 55 10.95 12.08 7.87
CA THR A 55 10.60 11.17 8.96
C THR A 55 10.66 9.69 8.59
N LEU A 56 10.96 9.36 7.32
CA LEU A 56 11.14 8.01 6.84
C LEU A 56 12.32 7.34 7.58
N GLU A 57 12.14 6.08 7.98
CA GLU A 57 13.25 5.24 8.43
C GLU A 57 13.98 4.66 7.20
N ASP A 58 15.31 4.51 7.29
CA ASP A 58 16.11 3.87 6.23
C ASP A 58 15.63 2.44 5.91
#